data_AF-A0A924RWD9-F1
#
_entry.id   AF-A0A924RWD9-F1
#
_cell.length_a   1.000
_cell.length_b   1.000
_cell.length_c   1.000
_cell.angle_alpha   90.00
_cell.angle_beta   90.00
_cell.angle_gamma   90.00
#
_symmetry.space_group_name_H-M   'P 1'
#
loop_
_entity.id
_entity.type
_entity.pdbx_description
1 polymer ?
#
loop_
_entity_poly.entity_id
_entity_poly.type
_entity_poly.pdbx_seq_one_letter_code
_entity_poly.pdbx_strand_id
1 'polypeptide(L)' 'LFITDNQNYIADCKFKEIRNPKELTIMINAIPGVVENGLFVDMANVIISDDGEGGIIEID' A
#
# COMPACT_ATOMS: atom_id res chain seq x y z
N LEU A 1 -14.65 12.35 5.60
CA LEU A 1 -13.45 12.64 4.78
C LEU A 1 -12.31 12.86 5.75
N PHE A 2 -11.32 11.97 5.73
CA PHE A 2 -10.10 12.12 6.52
C PHE A 2 -9.15 13.09 5.81
N ILE A 3 -8.43 13.90 6.58
CA ILE A 3 -7.42 14.84 6.09
C ILE A 3 -6.08 14.39 6.65
N THR A 4 -5.10 14.15 5.78
CA THR A 4 -3.73 13.77 6.15
C THR A 4 -2.97 14.97 6.72
N ASP A 5 -1.84 14.74 7.39
CA ASP A 5 -0.92 15.81 7.82
C ASP A 5 -0.44 16.70 6.65
N ASN A 6 -0.33 16.14 5.44
CA ASN A 6 0.00 16.87 4.22
C ASN A 6 -1.21 17.61 3.59
N GLN A 7 -2.32 17.73 4.32
CA GLN A 7 -3.54 18.44 3.92
C GLN A 7 -4.24 17.89 2.66
N ASN A 8 -4.05 16.62 2.34
CA ASN A 8 -4.76 15.92 1.26
C ASN A 8 -5.93 15.07 1.79
N TYR A 9 -6.84 14.68 0.90
CA TYR A 9 -7.89 13.71 1.19
C TYR A 9 -7.43 12.28 0.89
N ILE A 10 -8.00 11.31 1.62
CA ILE A 10 -7.88 9.88 1.30
C ILE A 10 -9.17 9.39 0.64
N ALA A 11 -9.03 8.67 -0.46
CA ALA A 11 -10.11 7.91 -1.10
C ALA A 11 -9.92 6.42 -0.84
N ASP A 12 -10.80 5.83 -0.02
CA ASP A 12 -10.80 4.39 0.26
C ASP A 12 -11.44 3.60 -0.89
N CYS A 13 -10.61 2.94 -1.68
CA CYS A 13 -11.04 2.18 -2.85
C CYS A 13 -11.13 0.69 -2.53
N LYS A 14 -12.33 0.12 -2.60
CA LYS A 14 -12.54 -1.32 -2.41
C LYS A 14 -12.28 -2.07 -3.72
N PHE A 15 -11.27 -2.94 -3.72
CA PHE A 15 -11.00 -3.89 -4.80
C PHE A 15 -11.37 -5.30 -4.35
N LYS A 16 -11.93 -6.11 -5.25
CA LYS A 16 -12.08 -7.55 -4.99
C LYS A 16 -10.72 -8.25 -5.03
N GLU A 17 -9.84 -7.84 -5.94
CA GLU A 17 -8.51 -8.37 -6.17
C GLU A 17 -7.65 -7.29 -6.85
N ILE A 18 -6.36 -7.24 -6.55
CA ILE A 18 -5.37 -6.42 -7.28
C ILE A 18 -4.39 -7.37 -7.96
N ARG A 19 -4.54 -7.57 -9.28
CA ARG A 19 -3.77 -8.56 -10.05
C ARG A 19 -2.37 -8.10 -10.41
N ASN A 20 -2.22 -6.84 -10.78
CA ASN A 20 -0.95 -6.26 -11.19
C ASN A 20 -0.70 -4.96 -10.40
N PRO A 21 -0.20 -5.05 -9.16
CA PRO A 21 -0.04 -3.88 -8.30
C PRO A 21 0.95 -2.87 -8.88
N LYS A 22 2.01 -3.32 -9.58
CA LYS A 22 3.01 -2.45 -10.20
C LYS A 22 2.41 -1.56 -11.29
N GLU A 23 1.65 -2.15 -12.21
CA GLU A 23 0.97 -1.43 -13.27
C GLU A 23 -0.11 -0.50 -12.70
N LEU A 24 -0.85 -0.97 -11.69
CA LEU A 24 -1.88 -0.17 -11.03
C LEU A 24 -1.29 1.08 -10.36
N THR A 25 -0.16 0.97 -9.65
CA THR A 25 0.58 2.12 -9.09
C THR A 25 0.93 3.14 -10.17
N ILE A 26 1.49 2.70 -11.30
CA ILE A 26 1.85 3.61 -12.42
C ILE A 26 0.61 4.33 -12.95
N MET A 27 -0.50 3.61 -13.15
CA MET A 27 -1.73 4.19 -13.67
C MET A 27 -2.35 5.19 -12.67
N ILE A 28 -2.40 4.86 -11.38
CA ILE A 28 -2.95 5.75 -10.35
C ILE A 28 -2.12 7.04 -10.26
N ASN A 29 -0.80 6.92 -10.27
CA ASN A 29 0.10 8.07 -10.17
C ASN A 29 0.07 8.98 -11.42
N ALA A 30 -0.45 8.49 -12.55
CA ALA A 30 -0.66 9.30 -13.75
C ALA A 30 -1.94 10.17 -13.69
N ILE A 31 -2.83 9.97 -12.72
CA ILE A 31 -4.09 10.71 -12.59
C ILE A 31 -3.81 12.10 -11.97
N PRO A 32 -4.13 13.21 -12.65
CA PRO A 32 -3.94 14.55 -12.07
C PRO A 32 -4.72 14.71 -10.76
N GLY A 33 -4.03 15.22 -9.73
CA GLY A 33 -4.57 15.40 -8.38
C GLY A 33 -4.37 14.21 -7.46
N VAL A 34 -3.92 13.05 -7.97
CA VAL A 34 -3.37 12.00 -7.11
C VAL A 34 -2.00 12.46 -6.60
N VAL A 35 -1.84 12.37 -5.28
CA VAL A 35 -0.57 12.68 -4.61
C VAL A 35 0.27 11.41 -4.44
N GLU A 36 -0.35 10.33 -3.96
CA GLU A 36 0.24 9.00 -3.92
C GLU A 36 -0.86 7.92 -3.77
N ASN A 37 -0.47 6.65 -3.71
CA ASN A 37 -1.35 5.53 -3.43
C ASN A 37 -0.76 4.62 -2.32
N GLY A 38 -1.56 3.65 -1.87
CA GLY A 38 -1.19 2.77 -0.76
C GLY A 38 -0.42 1.51 -1.14
N LEU A 39 0.08 1.37 -2.38
CA LEU A 39 0.76 0.15 -2.85
C LEU A 39 2.28 0.30 -2.77
N PHE A 40 2.89 -0.42 -1.83
CA PHE A 40 4.33 -0.44 -1.58
C PHE A 40 5.02 -1.57 -2.38
N VAL A 41 4.96 -1.47 -3.71
CA VAL A 41 5.46 -2.52 -4.62
C VAL A 41 6.99 -2.52 -4.68
N ASP A 42 7.60 -3.70 -4.55
CA ASP A 42 9.07 -3.91 -4.61
C ASP A 42 9.86 -3.09 -3.54
N MET A 43 9.22 -2.71 -2.43
CA MET A 43 9.84 -1.86 -1.38
C MET A 43 10.29 -2.62 -0.14
N ALA A 44 9.62 -3.71 0.25
CA ALA A 44 9.96 -4.46 1.45
C ALA A 44 11.12 -5.41 1.17
N ASN A 45 12.17 -5.34 1.98
CA ASN A 45 13.33 -6.25 1.90
C ASN A 45 13.32 -7.34 2.98
N VAL A 46 12.61 -7.11 4.08
CA VAL A 46 12.50 -8.03 5.22
C VAL A 46 11.07 -7.91 5.74
N ILE A 47 10.41 -9.03 6.00
CA ILE A 47 9.10 -9.07 6.65
C ILE A 47 9.26 -9.71 8.02
N ILE A 48 8.88 -8.98 9.07
CA ILE A 48 8.85 -9.50 10.44
C ILE A 48 7.39 -9.75 10.80
N SER A 49 7.07 -10.99 11.19
CA SER A 49 5.70 -11.40 11.53
C SER A 49 5.66 -12.21 12.83
N ASP A 50 4.50 -12.20 13.50
CA ASP A 50 4.23 -13.07 14.63
C ASP A 50 3.80 -14.46 14.11
N ASP A 51 4.30 -15.52 14.73
CA ASP A 51 3.95 -16.90 14.36
C ASP A 51 2.58 -17.35 14.86
N GLY A 52 1.91 -16.53 15.69
CA GLY A 52 0.64 -16.84 16.32
C GLY A 52 0.75 -17.59 17.65
N GLU A 53 1.97 -17.98 18.05
CA GLU A 53 2.29 -18.60 19.35
C GLU A 53 3.18 -17.69 20.24
N GLY A 54 3.48 -16.48 19.76
CA GLY A 54 4.29 -15.48 20.45
C GLY A 54 5.78 -15.52 20.06
N GLY A 55 6.13 -16.27 19.01
CA GLY A 55 7.43 -16.23 18.36
C GLY A 55 7.47 -15.24 17.20
N ILE A 56 8.69 -14.84 16.81
CA ILE A 56 8.93 -13.92 15.69
C ILE A 56 9.49 -14.71 14.51
N ILE A 57 8.88 -14.53 13.33
CA ILE A 57 9.36 -15.06 12.05
C ILE A 57 9.87 -13.90 11.20
N GLU A 58 11.09 -14.04 10.70
CA GLU A 58 11.63 -13.23 9.61
C GLU A 58 11.39 -13.99 8.30
N ILE A 59 10.71 -13.34 7.36
CA ILE A 59 10.49 -13.86 6.01
C ILE A 59 11.42 -13.09 5.09
N ASP A 60 12.40 -13.81 4.55
CA ASP A 60 13.32 -13.35 3.50
C ASP A 60 12.61 -13.23 2.14
#